data_AF-A0A3S1R4C6-F1
#
_entry.id   AF-A0A3S1R4C6-F1
#
_cell.length_a   1.000
_cell.length_b   1.000
_cell.length_c   1.000
_cell.angle_alpha   90.00
_cell.angle_beta   90.00
_cell.angle_gamma   90.00
#
_symmetry.space_group_name_H-M   'P 1'
#
loop_
_entity.id
_entity.type
_entity.pdbx_description
1 polymer ?
#
loop_
_entity_poly.entity_id
_entity_poly.type
_entity_poly.pdbx_seq_one_letter_code
_entity_poly.pdbx_strand_id
1 'polypeptide(L)'
;GGMDLIFCSEVLYYLDDLAELRRIAKKFAEALAPGGSFISAHAFVLRDNVERTGFDWNTFGAKAISETLAATEGLVLEQSIQTELYRIDRFRRLSPDDVATEPVIDYVPIRAPIEISVARNIVWGGARALRRDVARNERRQRIPVLMYHSVSDDGPAALARFRLTPTAFASQMRWLRANGFHAINSEQLEGFIANRSPFVGRPVLITFDDGFQNFADHAWPTLRANDLTAEVFLVTDLVGESARWDAEIGPPTQLMDAGTVRRLSAEGAFFGSHLATHRAIDGLSSSGLAAELLRSRMVIERWIGRPTTAFAAPFSVTDRRLGRLARECGYRIGFGGRHGPADLDCDPIDLPRIEVRGDRSLDDFVAIVEAVLE
;
A
#
# COMPACT_ATOMS: atom_id res chain seq x y z
N GLY A 1 -38.18 0.23 -29.87
CA GLY A 1 -36.84 0.55 -30.38
C GLY A 1 -36.59 -0.15 -31.70
N GLY A 2 -35.46 0.14 -32.34
CA GLY A 2 -35.07 -0.44 -33.62
C GLY A 2 -33.57 -0.70 -33.73
N MET A 3 -32.85 -0.74 -32.61
CA MET A 3 -31.42 -1.03 -32.58
C MET A 3 -31.18 -2.53 -32.41
N ASP A 4 -30.37 -3.12 -33.28
CA ASP A 4 -29.98 -4.54 -33.17
C ASP A 4 -28.85 -4.76 -32.15
N LEU A 5 -28.06 -3.71 -31.88
CA LEU A 5 -26.93 -3.76 -30.97
C LEU A 5 -26.78 -2.41 -30.23
N ILE A 6 -26.61 -2.49 -28.92
CA ILE A 6 -26.13 -1.38 -28.09
C ILE A 6 -24.87 -1.86 -27.37
N PHE A 7 -23.81 -1.05 -27.40
CA PHE A 7 -22.58 -1.31 -26.65
C PHE A 7 -22.35 -0.19 -25.63
N CYS A 8 -22.19 -0.54 -24.36
CA CYS A 8 -21.90 0.42 -23.29
C CYS A 8 -20.86 -0.16 -22.33
N SER A 9 -19.63 0.34 -22.43
CA SER A 9 -18.53 -0.05 -21.55
C SER A 9 -18.21 1.08 -20.59
N GLU A 10 -17.97 0.77 -19.31
CA GLU A 10 -17.38 1.68 -18.33
C GLU A 10 -18.14 2.95 -17.94
N VAL A 11 -19.27 3.28 -18.57
CA VAL A 11 -20.04 4.49 -18.23
C VAL A 11 -21.01 4.27 -17.05
N LEU A 12 -21.54 3.05 -16.89
CA LEU A 12 -22.67 2.81 -15.97
C LEU A 12 -22.33 2.89 -14.48
N TYR A 13 -21.06 2.71 -14.10
CA TYR A 13 -20.66 2.88 -12.69
C TYR A 13 -20.36 4.33 -12.30
N TYR A 14 -20.45 5.29 -13.24
CA TYR A 14 -20.42 6.75 -12.95
C TYR A 14 -21.79 7.34 -12.62
N LEU A 15 -22.85 6.54 -12.68
CA LEU A 15 -24.19 6.98 -12.30
C LEU A 15 -24.26 7.22 -10.79
N ASP A 16 -25.13 8.13 -10.39
CA ASP A 16 -25.21 8.57 -9.00
C ASP A 16 -25.72 7.45 -8.08
N ASP A 17 -26.67 6.64 -8.58
CA ASP A 17 -27.28 5.56 -7.82
C ASP A 17 -27.91 4.44 -8.68
N LEU A 18 -28.40 3.40 -7.99
CA LEU A 18 -29.07 2.26 -8.64
C LEU A 18 -30.46 2.62 -9.21
N ALA A 19 -31.10 3.69 -8.75
CA ALA A 19 -32.38 4.12 -9.30
C ALA A 19 -32.19 4.72 -10.69
N GLU A 20 -31.14 5.52 -10.88
CA GLU A 20 -30.71 5.98 -12.19
C GLU A 20 -30.31 4.83 -13.11
N LEU A 21 -29.52 3.88 -12.62
CA LEU A 21 -29.16 2.69 -13.38
C LEU A 21 -30.40 1.93 -13.88
N ARG A 22 -31.41 1.73 -13.01
CA ARG A 22 -32.70 1.10 -13.40
C ARG A 22 -33.44 1.90 -14.48
N ARG A 23 -33.46 3.24 -14.38
CA ARG A 23 -34.07 4.10 -15.40
C ARG A 23 -33.36 3.94 -16.74
N ILE A 24 -32.03 3.90 -16.75
CA ILE A 24 -31.21 3.73 -17.95
C ILE A 24 -31.36 2.33 -18.54
N ALA A 25 -31.39 1.28 -17.70
CA ALA A 25 -31.60 -0.09 -18.14
C ALA A 25 -32.93 -0.26 -18.89
N LYS A 26 -34.02 0.36 -18.38
CA LYS A 26 -35.32 0.40 -19.09
C LYS A 26 -35.21 1.05 -20.46
N LYS A 27 -34.50 2.19 -20.56
CA LYS A 27 -34.27 2.86 -21.86
C LYS A 27 -33.51 1.97 -22.84
N PHE A 28 -32.51 1.21 -22.39
CA PHE A 28 -31.81 0.26 -23.25
C PHE A 28 -32.76 -0.84 -23.76
N ALA A 29 -33.56 -1.42 -22.86
CA ALA A 29 -34.53 -2.44 -23.21
C ALA A 29 -35.56 -1.94 -24.24
N GLU A 30 -36.05 -0.70 -24.09
CA GLU A 30 -36.99 -0.06 -25.02
C GLU A 30 -36.35 0.34 -26.36
N ALA A 31 -35.05 0.65 -26.37
CA ALA A 31 -34.30 1.05 -27.57
C ALA A 31 -33.94 -0.13 -28.47
N LEU A 32 -33.73 -1.32 -27.89
CA LEU A 32 -33.43 -2.55 -28.64
C LEU A 32 -34.66 -3.05 -29.42
N ALA A 33 -34.40 -3.59 -30.61
CA ALA A 33 -35.35 -4.44 -31.31
C ALA A 33 -35.48 -5.81 -30.59
N PRO A 34 -36.62 -6.52 -30.71
CA PRO A 34 -36.72 -7.93 -30.29
C PRO A 34 -35.59 -8.77 -30.89
N GLY A 35 -34.89 -9.56 -30.07
CA GLY A 35 -33.69 -10.30 -30.47
C GLY A 35 -32.38 -9.49 -30.47
N GLY A 36 -32.46 -8.16 -30.37
CA GLY A 36 -31.31 -7.27 -30.30
C GLY A 36 -30.46 -7.51 -29.05
N SER A 37 -29.17 -7.16 -29.12
CA SER A 37 -28.21 -7.41 -28.05
C SER A 37 -27.74 -6.11 -27.37
N PHE A 38 -27.56 -6.16 -26.05
CA PHE A 38 -26.84 -5.16 -25.29
C PHE A 38 -25.56 -5.77 -24.73
N ILE A 39 -24.41 -5.20 -25.08
CA ILE A 39 -23.12 -5.65 -24.56
C ILE A 39 -22.58 -4.59 -23.61
N SER A 40 -22.17 -5.03 -22.42
CA SER A 40 -21.56 -4.16 -21.42
C SER A 40 -20.32 -4.76 -20.80
N ALA A 41 -19.34 -3.93 -20.47
CA ALA A 41 -18.11 -4.35 -19.83
C ALA A 41 -17.84 -3.48 -18.59
N HIS A 42 -17.73 -4.13 -17.44
CA HIS A 42 -17.62 -3.47 -16.15
C HIS A 42 -16.67 -4.18 -15.21
N ALA A 43 -16.06 -3.39 -14.33
CA ALA A 43 -15.11 -3.87 -13.34
C ALA A 43 -15.82 -4.43 -12.09
N PHE A 44 -15.29 -5.52 -11.53
CA PHE A 44 -15.67 -5.97 -10.20
C PHE A 44 -15.16 -4.97 -9.17
N VAL A 45 -16.07 -4.50 -8.30
CA VAL A 45 -15.71 -3.59 -7.21
C VAL A 45 -16.03 -4.25 -5.87
N LEU A 46 -15.22 -3.97 -4.86
CA LEU A 46 -15.37 -4.59 -3.53
C LEU A 46 -16.67 -4.19 -2.84
N ARG A 47 -17.26 -3.04 -3.20
CA ARG A 47 -18.58 -2.62 -2.70
C ARG A 47 -19.68 -3.63 -3.03
N ASP A 48 -19.59 -4.31 -4.17
CA ASP A 48 -20.58 -5.29 -4.60
C ASP A 48 -20.37 -6.67 -3.96
N ASN A 49 -19.11 -7.05 -3.79
CA ASN A 49 -18.69 -8.29 -3.16
C ASN A 49 -17.28 -8.12 -2.59
N VAL A 50 -17.18 -8.05 -1.26
CA VAL A 50 -15.93 -7.80 -0.55
C VAL A 50 -14.98 -9.00 -0.60
N GLU A 51 -15.49 -10.22 -0.79
CA GLU A 51 -14.71 -11.47 -0.72
C GLU A 51 -14.01 -11.82 -2.04
N ARG A 52 -14.33 -11.12 -3.13
CA ARG A 52 -13.72 -11.34 -4.46
C ARG A 52 -12.60 -10.33 -4.72
N THR A 53 -11.61 -10.73 -5.51
CA THR A 53 -10.75 -9.76 -6.21
C THR A 53 -11.60 -8.67 -6.87
N GLY A 54 -11.24 -7.42 -6.62
CA GLY A 54 -11.96 -6.29 -7.18
C GLY A 54 -11.28 -4.96 -6.88
N PHE A 55 -11.82 -3.92 -7.49
CA PHE A 55 -11.38 -2.55 -7.28
C PHE A 55 -11.99 -1.96 -6.00
N ASP A 56 -11.17 -1.28 -5.21
CA ASP A 56 -11.59 -0.49 -4.05
C ASP A 56 -12.09 0.90 -4.48
N TRP A 57 -13.21 0.91 -5.20
CA TRP A 57 -13.88 2.11 -5.66
C TRP A 57 -15.11 2.42 -4.82
N ASN A 58 -15.44 3.71 -4.70
CA ASN A 58 -16.59 4.16 -3.91
C ASN A 58 -17.93 4.15 -4.66
N THR A 59 -18.08 3.28 -5.67
CA THR A 59 -19.29 3.14 -6.49
C THR A 59 -19.77 1.68 -6.49
N PHE A 60 -20.98 1.41 -6.98
CA PHE A 60 -21.41 0.05 -7.33
C PHE A 60 -20.68 -0.40 -8.60
N GLY A 61 -20.55 -1.70 -8.81
CA GLY A 61 -19.76 -2.24 -9.92
C GLY A 61 -20.51 -3.26 -10.74
N ALA A 62 -19.74 -4.16 -11.35
CA ALA A 62 -20.26 -5.03 -12.38
C ALA A 62 -21.34 -6.01 -11.90
N LYS A 63 -21.33 -6.42 -10.62
CA LYS A 63 -22.37 -7.32 -10.11
C LYS A 63 -23.69 -6.57 -9.99
N ALA A 64 -23.69 -5.40 -9.35
CA ALA A 64 -24.88 -4.58 -9.22
C ALA A 64 -25.44 -4.14 -10.59
N ILE A 65 -24.55 -3.84 -11.55
CA ILE A 65 -24.93 -3.50 -12.93
C ILE A 65 -25.62 -4.68 -13.61
N SER A 66 -24.98 -5.86 -13.60
CA SER A 66 -25.52 -7.06 -14.23
C SER A 66 -26.84 -7.49 -13.62
N GLU A 67 -26.96 -7.50 -12.29
CA GLU A 67 -28.20 -7.84 -11.59
C GLU A 67 -29.33 -6.85 -11.92
N THR A 68 -29.02 -5.56 -12.03
CA THR A 68 -30.01 -4.54 -12.41
C THR A 68 -30.49 -4.72 -13.85
N LEU A 69 -29.59 -5.03 -14.78
CA LEU A 69 -29.93 -5.31 -16.18
C LEU A 69 -30.73 -6.61 -16.31
N ALA A 70 -30.35 -7.67 -15.59
CA ALA A 70 -31.06 -8.95 -15.57
C ALA A 70 -32.46 -8.84 -14.96
N ALA A 71 -32.65 -7.95 -13.98
CA ALA A 71 -33.96 -7.66 -13.41
C ALA A 71 -34.82 -6.73 -14.28
N THR A 72 -34.30 -6.22 -15.40
CA THR A 72 -35.05 -5.34 -16.31
C THR A 72 -35.91 -6.17 -17.24
N GLU A 73 -37.22 -5.92 -17.22
CA GLU A 73 -38.21 -6.68 -17.98
C GLU A 73 -37.87 -6.79 -19.48
N GLY A 74 -37.84 -8.03 -19.96
CA GLY A 74 -37.56 -8.38 -21.35
C GLY A 74 -36.07 -8.31 -21.76
N LEU A 75 -35.15 -8.10 -20.82
CA LEU A 75 -33.73 -8.41 -21.03
C LEU A 75 -33.39 -9.73 -20.34
N VAL A 76 -32.60 -10.56 -21.02
CA VAL A 76 -32.04 -11.79 -20.45
C VAL A 76 -30.53 -11.77 -20.63
N LEU A 77 -29.76 -12.16 -19.61
CA LEU A 77 -28.33 -12.38 -19.75
C LEU A 77 -28.13 -13.67 -20.57
N GLU A 78 -27.46 -13.57 -21.71
CA GLU A 78 -27.21 -14.71 -22.60
C GLU A 78 -25.80 -15.28 -22.40
N GLN A 79 -24.81 -14.38 -22.31
CA GLN A 79 -23.41 -14.78 -22.15
C GLN A 79 -22.65 -13.80 -21.26
N SER A 80 -21.68 -14.30 -20.51
CA SER A 80 -20.74 -13.50 -19.72
C SER A 80 -19.32 -14.04 -19.87
N ILE A 81 -18.36 -13.18 -20.20
CA ILE A 81 -16.92 -13.48 -20.09
C ILE A 81 -16.42 -12.79 -18.83
N GLN A 82 -15.87 -13.53 -17.87
CA GLN A 82 -15.39 -13.00 -16.60
C GLN A 82 -13.90 -13.24 -16.41
N THR A 83 -13.22 -12.23 -15.91
CA THR A 83 -11.84 -12.31 -15.43
C THR A 83 -11.80 -12.13 -13.91
N GLU A 84 -10.60 -11.98 -13.34
CA GLU A 84 -10.42 -11.59 -11.95
C GLU A 84 -10.95 -10.17 -11.69
N LEU A 85 -10.93 -9.28 -12.68
CA LEU A 85 -11.21 -7.84 -12.51
C LEU A 85 -12.42 -7.34 -13.29
N TYR A 86 -12.82 -8.00 -14.37
CA TYR A 86 -13.88 -7.52 -15.27
C TYR A 86 -14.88 -8.62 -15.58
N ARG A 87 -16.09 -8.21 -15.95
CA ARG A 87 -17.02 -9.04 -16.71
C ARG A 87 -17.52 -8.29 -17.92
N ILE A 88 -17.72 -9.05 -19.00
CA ILE A 88 -18.30 -8.59 -20.25
C ILE A 88 -19.57 -9.39 -20.44
N ASP A 89 -20.71 -8.72 -20.28
CA ASP A 89 -22.03 -9.33 -20.37
C ASP A 89 -22.68 -9.00 -21.71
N ARG A 90 -23.28 -10.00 -22.33
CA ARG A 90 -24.20 -9.85 -23.45
C ARG A 90 -25.61 -10.18 -22.97
N PHE A 91 -26.45 -9.16 -22.92
CA PHE A 91 -27.89 -9.28 -22.73
C PHE A 91 -28.60 -9.34 -24.08
N ARG A 92 -29.69 -10.08 -24.16
CA ARG A 92 -30.57 -10.15 -25.33
C ARG A 92 -31.95 -9.63 -24.96
N ARG A 93 -32.57 -8.85 -25.86
CA ARG A 93 -33.98 -8.47 -25.78
C ARG A 93 -34.83 -9.67 -26.18
N LEU A 94 -35.69 -10.14 -25.28
CA LEU A 94 -36.63 -11.23 -25.59
C LEU A 94 -37.67 -10.78 -26.62
N SER A 95 -37.93 -11.67 -27.59
CA SER A 95 -39.12 -11.60 -28.44
C SER A 95 -40.34 -12.16 -27.67
N PRO A 96 -41.57 -11.86 -28.09
CA PRO A 96 -42.79 -12.30 -27.40
C PRO A 96 -42.87 -13.81 -27.12
N ASP A 97 -42.29 -14.62 -28.01
CA ASP A 97 -42.33 -16.08 -27.94
C ASP A 97 -41.02 -16.70 -27.39
N ASP A 98 -40.03 -15.87 -27.04
CA ASP A 98 -38.76 -16.38 -26.54
C ASP A 98 -38.87 -16.85 -25.09
N VAL A 99 -38.26 -18.00 -24.81
CA VAL A 99 -38.03 -18.48 -23.45
C VAL A 99 -36.64 -18.04 -23.01
N ALA A 100 -36.53 -17.48 -21.81
CA ALA A 100 -35.25 -17.15 -21.20
C ALA A 100 -34.41 -18.42 -21.00
N THR A 101 -33.17 -18.41 -21.46
CA THR A 101 -32.20 -19.49 -21.27
C THR A 101 -31.26 -19.17 -20.12
N GLU A 102 -30.69 -20.19 -19.50
CA GLU A 102 -29.58 -20.02 -18.56
C GLU A 102 -28.38 -19.38 -19.25
N PRO A 103 -27.68 -18.41 -18.61
CA PRO A 103 -26.55 -17.74 -19.21
C PRO A 103 -25.33 -18.65 -19.30
N VAL A 104 -24.57 -18.54 -20.40
CA VAL A 104 -23.25 -19.17 -20.52
C VAL A 104 -22.20 -18.26 -19.89
N ILE A 105 -21.44 -18.78 -18.93
CA ILE A 105 -20.39 -18.00 -18.23
C ILE A 105 -19.02 -18.62 -18.48
N ASP A 106 -18.17 -17.87 -19.17
CA ASP A 106 -16.79 -18.23 -19.48
C ASP A 106 -15.83 -17.48 -18.55
N TYR A 107 -14.89 -18.20 -17.93
CA TYR A 107 -13.85 -17.61 -17.09
C TYR A 107 -12.52 -17.56 -17.83
N VAL A 108 -11.93 -16.38 -17.96
CA VAL A 108 -10.68 -16.13 -18.69
C VAL A 108 -9.71 -15.36 -17.79
N PRO A 109 -8.50 -15.86 -17.54
CA PRO A 109 -7.52 -15.17 -16.69
C PRO A 109 -6.94 -13.95 -17.41
N ILE A 110 -6.63 -12.90 -16.64
CA ILE A 110 -5.87 -11.75 -17.13
C ILE A 110 -4.43 -12.18 -17.44
N ARG A 111 -3.97 -11.90 -18.66
CA ARG A 111 -2.59 -12.17 -19.11
C ARG A 111 -1.77 -10.91 -19.36
N ALA A 112 -2.43 -9.77 -19.47
CA ALA A 112 -1.77 -8.50 -19.70
C ALA A 112 -1.09 -8.02 -18.40
N PRO A 113 0.10 -7.38 -18.49
CA PRO A 113 0.68 -6.72 -17.35
C PRO A 113 -0.25 -5.59 -16.87
N ILE A 114 -0.39 -5.46 -15.55
CA ILE A 114 -1.24 -4.44 -14.94
C ILE A 114 -0.36 -3.27 -14.53
N GLU A 115 -0.64 -2.09 -15.08
CA GLU A 115 0.07 -0.87 -14.71
C GLU A 115 -0.12 -0.53 -13.23
N ILE A 116 0.91 0.04 -12.60
CA ILE A 116 0.89 0.44 -11.18
C ILE A 116 -0.27 1.40 -10.86
N SER A 117 -0.60 2.29 -11.80
CA SER A 117 -1.71 3.25 -11.71
C SER A 117 -3.07 2.57 -11.49
N VAL A 118 -3.24 1.38 -12.07
CA VAL A 118 -4.41 0.51 -11.95
C VAL A 118 -4.27 -0.41 -10.75
N ALA A 119 -3.11 -1.07 -10.61
CA ALA A 119 -2.82 -2.08 -9.59
C ALA A 119 -3.11 -1.59 -8.16
N ARG A 120 -2.75 -0.34 -7.85
CA ARG A 120 -2.99 0.28 -6.53
C ARG A 120 -4.47 0.28 -6.10
N ASN A 121 -5.38 0.27 -7.06
CA ASN A 121 -6.82 0.25 -6.80
C ASN A 121 -7.37 -1.17 -6.62
N ILE A 122 -6.57 -2.22 -6.85
CA ILE A 122 -7.00 -3.61 -6.79
C ILE A 122 -6.71 -4.19 -5.41
N VAL A 123 -7.66 -4.96 -4.88
CA VAL A 123 -7.43 -5.84 -3.74
C VAL A 123 -7.58 -7.29 -4.20
N TRP A 124 -6.45 -7.98 -4.33
CA TRP A 124 -6.38 -9.36 -4.78
C TRP A 124 -6.87 -10.33 -3.70
N GLY A 125 -7.80 -11.22 -4.05
CA GLY A 125 -8.39 -12.19 -3.12
C GLY A 125 -9.47 -11.61 -2.19
N GLY A 126 -9.90 -10.37 -2.43
CA GLY A 126 -10.91 -9.70 -1.62
C GLY A 126 -10.35 -8.95 -0.42
N ALA A 127 -11.20 -8.13 0.19
CA ALA A 127 -10.92 -7.40 1.41
C ALA A 127 -11.62 -8.06 2.60
N ARG A 128 -10.99 -7.96 3.77
CA ARG A 128 -11.62 -8.21 5.07
C ARG A 128 -12.23 -6.94 5.65
N ALA A 129 -11.66 -5.78 5.32
CA ALA A 129 -12.20 -4.48 5.71
C ALA A 129 -11.86 -3.41 4.66
N LEU A 130 -12.85 -2.61 4.25
CA LEU A 130 -12.62 -1.52 3.31
C LEU A 130 -12.02 -0.31 4.02
N ARG A 131 -10.99 0.31 3.42
CA ARG A 131 -10.31 1.50 3.97
C ARG A 131 -11.30 2.62 4.33
N ARG A 132 -12.29 2.85 3.46
CA ARG A 132 -13.33 3.86 3.69
C ARG A 132 -14.18 3.58 4.94
N ASP A 133 -14.48 2.32 5.22
CA ASP A 133 -15.39 1.93 6.30
C ASP A 133 -14.63 1.98 7.62
N VAL A 134 -13.39 1.49 7.66
CA VAL A 134 -12.53 1.61 8.84
C VAL A 134 -12.21 3.08 9.15
N ALA A 135 -11.96 3.92 8.14
CA ALA A 135 -11.72 5.36 8.36
C ALA A 135 -12.94 6.07 8.99
N ARG A 136 -14.15 5.70 8.57
CA ARG A 136 -15.38 6.27 9.15
C ARG A 136 -15.64 5.80 10.58
N ASN A 137 -15.41 4.51 10.85
CA ASN A 137 -15.92 3.86 12.05
C ASN A 137 -14.87 3.60 13.14
N GLU A 138 -13.57 3.62 12.80
CA GLU A 138 -12.50 3.29 13.75
C GLU A 138 -11.69 4.52 14.15
N ARG A 139 -11.37 4.59 15.45
CA ARG A 139 -10.39 5.51 16.02
C ARG A 139 -9.41 4.70 16.86
N ARG A 140 -8.12 4.97 16.71
CA ARG A 140 -7.05 4.23 17.38
C ARG A 140 -6.20 5.17 18.24
N GLN A 141 -5.66 4.63 19.32
CA GLN A 141 -4.68 5.32 20.18
C GLN A 141 -3.24 4.89 19.86
N ARG A 142 -3.08 3.77 19.16
CA ARG A 142 -1.80 3.18 18.80
C ARG A 142 -1.76 2.77 17.35
N ILE A 143 -0.57 2.70 16.78
CA ILE A 143 -0.34 2.27 15.40
C ILE A 143 0.88 1.35 15.32
N PRO A 144 0.91 0.42 14.35
CA PRO A 144 2.13 -0.28 14.00
C PRO A 144 3.10 0.66 13.27
N VAL A 145 4.33 0.76 13.78
CA VAL A 145 5.47 1.32 13.05
C VAL A 145 6.40 0.15 12.70
N LEU A 146 6.37 -0.28 11.44
CA LEU A 146 7.06 -1.48 10.98
C LEU A 146 8.48 -1.14 10.53
N MET A 147 9.46 -1.91 11.01
CA MET A 147 10.88 -1.75 10.67
C MET A 147 11.36 -2.93 9.82
N TYR A 148 11.63 -2.64 8.55
CA TYR A 148 12.23 -3.53 7.56
C TYR A 148 13.68 -3.12 7.28
N HIS A 149 14.43 -4.01 6.64
CA HIS A 149 15.80 -3.73 6.19
C HIS A 149 15.94 -4.17 4.72
N SER A 150 16.23 -5.46 4.50
CA SER A 150 16.50 -6.01 3.17
C SER A 150 15.29 -6.79 2.62
N VAL A 151 14.97 -6.60 1.34
CA VAL A 151 13.99 -7.42 0.61
C VAL A 151 14.70 -8.10 -0.55
N SER A 152 15.09 -9.36 -0.39
CA SER A 152 15.83 -10.13 -1.38
C SER A 152 15.70 -11.63 -1.10
N ASP A 153 15.76 -12.45 -2.15
CA ASP A 153 15.79 -13.91 -2.02
C ASP A 153 17.14 -14.42 -1.46
N ASP A 154 18.21 -13.66 -1.68
CA ASP A 154 19.58 -14.09 -1.43
C ASP A 154 20.30 -13.28 -0.34
N GLY A 155 21.30 -13.89 0.29
CA GLY A 155 22.24 -13.21 1.18
C GLY A 155 22.74 -14.11 2.32
N PRO A 156 23.65 -13.61 3.17
CA PRO A 156 24.24 -14.39 4.25
C PRO A 156 23.18 -14.93 5.22
N ALA A 157 23.33 -16.17 5.68
CA ALA A 157 22.40 -16.81 6.61
C ALA A 157 22.35 -16.09 7.97
N ALA A 158 23.48 -15.55 8.43
CA ALA A 158 23.55 -14.77 9.66
C ALA A 158 22.72 -13.46 9.62
N LEU A 159 22.38 -12.97 8.42
CA LEU A 159 21.53 -11.79 8.22
C LEU A 159 20.07 -12.15 7.89
N ALA A 160 19.67 -13.42 7.97
CA ALA A 160 18.32 -13.86 7.61
C ALA A 160 17.22 -13.17 8.43
N ARG A 161 17.49 -12.83 9.70
CA ARG A 161 16.56 -12.05 10.55
C ARG A 161 16.17 -10.71 9.90
N PHE A 162 17.09 -10.05 9.20
CA PHE A 162 16.89 -8.72 8.62
C PHE A 162 16.52 -8.76 7.12
N ARG A 163 16.29 -9.95 6.56
CA ARG A 163 16.01 -10.14 5.13
C ARG A 163 14.69 -10.86 4.90
N LEU A 164 13.73 -10.17 4.29
CA LEU A 164 12.52 -10.81 3.76
C LEU A 164 12.70 -11.18 2.29
N THR A 165 12.08 -12.28 1.85
CA THR A 165 11.94 -12.53 0.40
C THR A 165 10.90 -11.57 -0.20
N PRO A 166 11.02 -11.21 -1.49
CA PRO A 166 10.00 -10.41 -2.18
C PRO A 166 8.59 -11.00 -2.07
N THR A 167 8.47 -12.34 -2.12
CA THR A 167 7.19 -13.04 -1.98
C THR A 167 6.57 -12.89 -0.58
N ALA A 168 7.39 -13.01 0.47
CA ALA A 168 6.94 -12.79 1.84
C ALA A 168 6.49 -11.33 2.04
N PHE A 169 7.28 -10.37 1.55
CA PHE A 169 6.96 -8.95 1.63
C PHE A 169 5.66 -8.62 0.91
N ALA A 170 5.48 -9.12 -0.32
CA ALA A 170 4.24 -8.94 -1.09
C ALA A 170 3.02 -9.54 -0.39
N SER A 171 3.17 -10.64 0.34
CA SER A 171 2.08 -11.23 1.11
C SER A 171 1.70 -10.38 2.32
N GLN A 172 2.67 -9.78 3.01
CA GLN A 172 2.40 -8.81 4.09
C GLN A 172 1.71 -7.55 3.57
N MET A 173 2.16 -6.98 2.45
CA MET A 173 1.55 -5.77 1.87
C MET A 173 0.11 -6.02 1.38
N ARG A 174 -0.14 -7.17 0.74
CA ARG A 174 -1.50 -7.59 0.36
C ARG A 174 -2.38 -7.76 1.58
N TRP A 175 -1.87 -8.36 2.65
CA TRP A 175 -2.62 -8.52 3.88
C TRP A 175 -2.98 -7.16 4.51
N LEU A 176 -2.02 -6.23 4.62
CA LEU A 176 -2.30 -4.87 5.10
C LEU A 176 -3.40 -4.21 4.26
N ARG A 177 -3.27 -4.26 2.92
CA ARG A 177 -4.24 -3.69 1.99
C ARG A 177 -5.64 -4.29 2.16
N ALA A 178 -5.75 -5.61 2.24
CA ALA A 178 -7.02 -6.32 2.41
C ALA A 178 -7.68 -6.06 3.78
N ASN A 179 -6.90 -5.71 4.81
CA ASN A 179 -7.39 -5.43 6.16
C ASN A 179 -7.63 -3.94 6.44
N GLY A 180 -7.70 -3.11 5.39
CA GLY A 180 -8.06 -1.70 5.51
C GLY A 180 -6.94 -0.80 6.03
N PHE A 181 -5.68 -1.28 6.10
CA PHE A 181 -4.56 -0.44 6.51
C PHE A 181 -4.20 0.57 5.43
N HIS A 182 -3.83 1.79 5.82
CA HIS A 182 -3.31 2.83 4.93
C HIS A 182 -1.96 3.35 5.45
N ALA A 183 -1.04 3.64 4.53
CA ALA A 183 0.29 4.12 4.90
C ALA A 183 0.24 5.60 5.31
N ILE A 184 0.97 5.95 6.38
CA ILE A 184 1.31 7.32 6.75
C ILE A 184 2.84 7.50 6.75
N ASN A 185 3.32 8.73 6.82
CA ASN A 185 4.73 9.06 7.00
C ASN A 185 5.02 9.59 8.42
N SER A 186 6.30 9.82 8.72
CA SER A 186 6.76 10.34 10.00
C SER A 186 6.23 11.75 10.34
N GLU A 187 6.08 12.64 9.36
CA GLU A 187 5.51 13.99 9.57
C GLU A 187 4.03 13.92 10.01
N GLN A 188 3.24 13.04 9.40
CA GLN A 188 1.85 12.80 9.79
C GLN A 188 1.77 12.21 11.20
N LEU A 189 2.65 11.26 11.54
CA LEU A 189 2.73 10.69 12.87
C LEU A 189 3.09 11.74 13.93
N GLU A 190 4.08 12.61 13.65
CA GLU A 190 4.43 13.75 14.50
C GLU A 190 3.22 14.66 14.73
N GLY A 191 2.46 14.96 13.67
CA GLY A 191 1.23 15.73 13.76
C GLY A 191 0.16 15.09 14.65
N PHE A 192 -0.05 13.77 14.57
CA PHE A 192 -1.01 13.08 15.45
C PHE A 192 -0.60 13.15 16.92
N ILE A 193 0.68 12.88 17.22
CA ILE A 193 1.22 12.89 18.58
C ILE A 193 1.19 14.31 19.16
N ALA A 194 1.68 15.30 18.42
CA ALA A 194 1.73 16.70 18.87
C ALA A 194 0.33 17.25 19.19
N ASN A 195 -0.67 16.85 18.41
CA ASN A 195 -2.07 17.30 18.61
C ASN A 195 -2.87 16.37 19.53
N ARG A 196 -2.29 15.29 20.05
CA ARG A 196 -2.99 14.23 20.81
C ARG A 196 -4.30 13.80 20.16
N SER A 197 -4.29 13.70 18.83
CA SER A 197 -5.47 13.39 18.04
C SER A 197 -5.53 11.89 17.80
N PRO A 198 -6.67 11.21 18.10
CA PRO A 198 -6.82 9.80 17.77
C PRO A 198 -6.59 9.55 16.28
N PHE A 199 -5.87 8.46 15.99
CA PHE A 199 -5.63 8.03 14.62
C PHE A 199 -6.95 7.61 13.97
N VAL A 200 -7.19 8.05 12.74
CA VAL A 200 -8.41 7.74 11.97
C VAL A 200 -8.21 6.45 11.19
N GLY A 201 -9.09 5.46 11.36
CA GLY A 201 -8.96 4.16 10.67
C GLY A 201 -7.78 3.33 11.18
N ARG A 202 -7.06 2.68 10.25
CA ARG A 202 -5.92 1.79 10.53
C ARG A 202 -4.63 2.30 9.86
N PRO A 203 -4.03 3.39 10.33
CA PRO A 203 -2.76 3.84 9.78
C PRO A 203 -1.63 2.87 10.14
N VAL A 204 -0.65 2.75 9.25
CA VAL A 204 0.62 2.04 9.46
C VAL A 204 1.75 2.91 8.94
N LEU A 205 2.83 3.02 9.71
CA LEU A 205 4.08 3.62 9.23
C LEU A 205 5.02 2.48 8.84
N ILE A 206 5.40 2.42 7.56
CA ILE A 206 6.30 1.40 7.03
C ILE A 206 7.67 2.04 6.86
N THR A 207 8.68 1.52 7.55
CA THR A 207 10.04 2.05 7.54
C THR A 207 11.04 1.01 7.04
N PHE A 208 12.07 1.48 6.35
CA PHE A 208 13.22 0.69 5.92
C PHE A 208 14.50 1.36 6.41
N ASP A 209 15.36 0.60 7.07
CA ASP A 209 16.67 1.09 7.49
C ASP A 209 17.73 0.83 6.41
N ASP A 210 18.92 1.40 6.61
CA ASP A 210 20.16 1.24 5.83
C ASP A 210 20.19 1.84 4.41
N GLY A 211 19.07 1.91 3.70
CA GLY A 211 19.01 2.44 2.33
C GLY A 211 19.48 1.46 1.25
N PHE A 212 19.22 0.16 1.43
CA PHE A 212 19.56 -0.87 0.45
C PHE A 212 18.91 -0.65 -0.92
N GLN A 213 19.65 -0.94 -1.99
CA GLN A 213 19.16 -0.87 -3.38
C GLN A 213 17.96 -1.80 -3.62
N ASN A 214 17.91 -2.94 -2.93
CA ASN A 214 16.82 -3.91 -3.07
C ASN A 214 15.45 -3.38 -2.58
N PHE A 215 15.42 -2.28 -1.80
CA PHE A 215 14.19 -1.53 -1.57
C PHE A 215 13.61 -1.00 -2.89
N ALA A 216 14.45 -0.37 -3.72
CA ALA A 216 14.04 0.19 -4.99
C ALA A 216 13.60 -0.89 -5.99
N ASP A 217 14.30 -2.03 -5.98
CA ASP A 217 14.14 -3.07 -6.98
C ASP A 217 12.97 -4.02 -6.66
N HIS A 218 12.71 -4.27 -5.38
CA HIS A 218 11.74 -5.28 -4.94
C HIS A 218 10.63 -4.73 -4.04
N ALA A 219 10.96 -3.92 -3.03
CA ALA A 219 9.96 -3.45 -2.07
C ALA A 219 9.06 -2.36 -2.65
N TRP A 220 9.65 -1.37 -3.32
CA TRP A 220 8.96 -0.19 -3.80
C TRP A 220 7.86 -0.47 -4.83
N PRO A 221 8.08 -1.31 -5.87
CA PRO A 221 7.02 -1.69 -6.80
C PRO A 221 5.84 -2.38 -6.08
N THR A 222 6.13 -3.23 -5.10
CA THR A 222 5.11 -3.93 -4.30
C THR A 222 4.29 -2.99 -3.42
N LEU A 223 4.94 -2.04 -2.73
CA LEU A 223 4.26 -1.01 -1.95
C LEU A 223 3.28 -0.21 -2.83
N ARG A 224 3.78 0.30 -3.96
CA ARG A 224 3.01 1.07 -4.94
C ARG A 224 1.83 0.29 -5.49
N ALA A 225 2.02 -0.99 -5.82
CA ALA A 225 0.95 -1.87 -6.31
C ALA A 225 -0.14 -2.15 -5.27
N ASN A 226 0.13 -1.93 -3.97
CA ASN A 226 -0.84 -2.11 -2.88
C ASN A 226 -1.37 -0.76 -2.33
N ASP A 227 -1.12 0.36 -3.04
CA ASP A 227 -1.47 1.70 -2.57
C ASP A 227 -0.93 1.98 -1.15
N LEU A 228 0.35 1.67 -0.97
CA LEU A 228 1.14 1.91 0.23
C LEU A 228 2.38 2.73 -0.15
N THR A 229 2.95 3.41 0.84
CA THR A 229 4.25 4.08 0.75
C THR A 229 5.09 3.68 1.96
N ALA A 230 6.36 4.09 1.96
CA ALA A 230 7.29 3.83 3.05
C ALA A 230 8.28 4.99 3.21
N GLU A 231 8.96 4.99 4.34
CA GLU A 231 10.05 5.91 4.67
C GLU A 231 11.36 5.14 4.81
N VAL A 232 12.40 5.57 4.10
CA VAL A 232 13.73 4.92 4.11
C VAL A 232 14.73 5.79 4.86
N PHE A 233 15.40 5.23 5.86
CA PHE A 233 16.47 5.90 6.59
C PHE A 233 17.82 5.60 5.93
N LEU A 234 18.48 6.65 5.43
CA LEU A 234 19.69 6.54 4.62
C LEU A 234 20.97 6.72 5.44
N VAL A 235 21.97 5.88 5.18
CA VAL A 235 23.36 6.09 5.62
C VAL A 235 24.06 6.99 4.60
N THR A 236 24.09 8.29 4.84
CA THR A 236 24.33 9.26 3.75
C THR A 236 25.74 9.23 3.15
N ASP A 237 26.77 8.92 3.93
CA ASP A 237 28.15 8.92 3.44
C ASP A 237 28.46 7.65 2.63
N LEU A 238 27.54 6.67 2.59
CA LEU A 238 27.69 5.42 1.84
C LEU A 238 26.66 5.25 0.70
N VAL A 239 25.83 6.25 0.44
CA VAL A 239 24.89 6.26 -0.70
C VAL A 239 25.65 6.09 -2.01
N GLY A 240 25.24 5.11 -2.81
CA GLY A 240 25.91 4.70 -4.05
C GLY A 240 27.04 3.69 -3.87
N GLU A 241 27.38 3.36 -2.63
CA GLU A 241 28.37 2.33 -2.27
C GLU A 241 27.68 1.05 -1.79
N SER A 242 28.21 0.43 -0.73
CA SER A 242 27.68 -0.80 -0.15
C SER A 242 27.70 -0.76 1.37
N ALA A 243 26.91 -1.63 1.98
CA ALA A 243 26.81 -1.80 3.43
C ALA A 243 28.06 -2.47 4.02
N ARG A 244 29.17 -1.73 4.05
CA ARG A 244 30.49 -2.26 4.46
C ARG A 244 30.53 -2.74 5.92
N TRP A 245 29.57 -2.32 6.74
CA TRP A 245 29.41 -2.83 8.12
C TRP A 245 29.08 -4.33 8.16
N ASP A 246 28.56 -4.91 7.07
CA ASP A 246 28.27 -6.35 6.96
C ASP A 246 29.43 -7.16 6.35
N ALA A 247 30.55 -6.52 5.98
CA ALA A 247 31.62 -7.15 5.19
C ALA A 247 32.28 -8.36 5.88
N GLU A 248 32.26 -8.41 7.22
CA GLU A 248 32.78 -9.54 7.99
C GLU A 248 31.82 -10.75 7.99
N ILE A 249 30.53 -10.53 7.71
CA ILE A 249 29.49 -11.55 7.71
C ILE A 249 29.30 -12.14 6.30
N GLY A 250 29.45 -11.32 5.27
CA GLY A 250 29.37 -11.75 3.88
C GLY A 250 29.48 -10.58 2.89
N PRO A 251 29.20 -10.80 1.59
CA PRO A 251 29.25 -9.75 0.58
C PRO A 251 28.35 -8.57 0.95
N PRO A 252 28.88 -7.34 1.06
CA PRO A 252 28.10 -6.16 1.39
C PRO A 252 26.95 -5.92 0.41
N THR A 253 25.75 -5.68 0.93
CA THR A 253 24.58 -5.35 0.10
C THR A 253 24.76 -3.96 -0.52
N GLN A 254 24.40 -3.80 -1.78
CA GLN A 254 24.45 -2.52 -2.49
C GLN A 254 23.48 -1.51 -1.87
N LEU A 255 23.94 -0.27 -1.69
CA LEU A 255 23.10 0.85 -1.25
C LEU A 255 22.60 1.65 -2.46
N MET A 256 21.42 2.25 -2.30
CA MET A 256 20.86 3.14 -3.33
C MET A 256 21.83 4.28 -3.61
N ASP A 257 21.90 4.71 -4.87
CA ASP A 257 22.58 5.93 -5.27
C ASP A 257 21.67 7.16 -5.16
N ALA A 258 22.26 8.35 -5.24
CA ALA A 258 21.52 9.60 -5.15
C ALA A 258 20.53 9.79 -6.31
N GLY A 259 20.72 9.12 -7.46
CA GLY A 259 19.78 9.14 -8.57
C GLY A 259 18.49 8.39 -8.23
N THR A 260 18.65 7.21 -7.63
CA THR A 260 17.56 6.36 -7.14
C THR A 260 16.79 7.05 -6.03
N VAL A 261 17.46 7.65 -5.04
CA VAL A 261 16.80 8.42 -3.97
C VAL A 261 15.92 9.54 -4.54
N ARG A 262 16.44 10.33 -5.50
CA ARG A 262 15.67 11.41 -6.16
C ARG A 262 14.43 10.88 -6.87
N ARG A 263 14.60 9.83 -7.68
CA ARG A 263 13.52 9.21 -8.45
C ARG A 263 12.42 8.68 -7.53
N LEU A 264 12.79 7.91 -6.52
CA LEU A 264 11.82 7.34 -5.57
C LEU A 264 11.11 8.41 -4.74
N SER A 265 11.81 9.50 -4.38
CA SER A 265 11.18 10.63 -3.69
C SER A 265 10.13 11.31 -4.57
N ALA A 266 10.41 11.48 -5.87
CA ALA A 266 9.44 12.01 -6.83
C ALA A 266 8.27 11.04 -7.06
N GLU A 267 8.48 9.73 -6.87
CA GLU A 267 7.44 8.70 -6.96
C GLU A 267 6.62 8.56 -5.66
N GLY A 268 7.00 9.26 -4.57
CA GLY A 268 6.24 9.32 -3.32
C GLY A 268 6.80 8.52 -2.14
N ALA A 269 8.04 8.01 -2.24
CA ALA A 269 8.76 7.48 -1.08
C ALA A 269 9.26 8.63 -0.18
N PHE A 270 9.36 8.38 1.12
CA PHE A 270 9.91 9.32 2.09
C PHE A 270 11.34 8.91 2.47
N PHE A 271 12.17 9.89 2.86
CA PHE A 271 13.56 9.66 3.22
C PHE A 271 13.93 10.40 4.50
N GLY A 272 14.49 9.64 5.44
CA GLY A 272 15.01 10.10 6.71
C GLY A 272 16.49 9.77 6.87
N SER A 273 17.08 10.20 7.99
CA SER A 273 18.48 9.94 8.30
C SER A 273 18.67 8.62 9.06
N HIS A 274 19.61 7.79 8.62
CA HIS A 274 20.20 6.71 9.42
C HIS A 274 21.60 7.08 9.90
N LEU A 275 21.80 8.39 10.18
CA LEU A 275 23.08 9.05 10.38
C LEU A 275 23.97 9.02 9.13
N ALA A 276 25.18 9.58 9.24
CA ALA A 276 26.05 9.75 8.09
C ALA A 276 26.86 8.48 7.82
N THR A 277 27.43 7.88 8.87
CA THR A 277 28.43 6.80 8.74
C THR A 277 28.00 5.45 9.30
N HIS A 278 26.74 5.31 9.75
CA HIS A 278 26.19 4.10 10.40
C HIS A 278 26.83 3.73 11.75
N ARG A 279 27.65 4.61 12.34
CA ARG A 279 28.28 4.31 13.63
C ARG A 279 27.26 4.28 14.77
N ALA A 280 27.44 3.31 15.68
CA ALA A 280 26.72 3.29 16.95
C ALA A 280 27.02 4.57 17.74
N ILE A 281 25.97 5.18 18.29
CA ILE A 281 26.05 6.53 18.86
C ILE A 281 26.83 6.59 20.19
N ASP A 282 26.91 5.47 20.91
CA ASP A 282 27.67 5.31 22.15
C ASP A 282 29.19 5.37 21.90
N GLY A 283 29.63 4.98 20.70
CA GLY A 283 31.00 5.15 20.20
C GLY A 283 31.35 6.56 19.71
N LEU A 284 30.45 7.54 19.83
CA LEU A 284 30.65 8.92 19.38
C LEU A 284 30.77 9.90 20.55
N SER A 285 31.59 10.94 20.39
CA SER A 285 31.53 12.14 21.23
C SER A 285 30.26 12.96 20.91
N SER A 286 29.90 13.93 21.76
CA SER A 286 28.74 14.80 21.49
C SER A 286 28.91 15.62 20.21
N SER A 287 30.12 16.11 19.94
CA SER A 287 30.43 16.82 18.69
C SER A 287 30.39 15.89 17.48
N GLY A 288 30.84 14.63 17.63
CA GLY A 288 30.73 13.61 16.59
C GLY A 288 29.28 13.29 16.26
N LEU A 289 28.45 13.06 17.27
CA LEU A 289 27.02 12.79 17.09
C LEU A 289 26.29 13.98 16.45
N ALA A 290 26.59 15.21 16.86
CA ALA A 290 26.03 16.41 16.22
C ALA A 290 26.45 16.51 14.74
N ALA A 291 27.72 16.19 14.42
CA ALA A 291 28.21 16.18 13.05
C ALA A 291 27.52 15.11 12.18
N GLU A 292 27.31 13.90 12.70
CA GLU A 292 26.54 12.84 12.04
C GLU A 292 25.12 13.30 11.71
N LEU A 293 24.43 13.88 12.69
CA LEU A 293 23.05 14.36 12.59
C LEU A 293 22.91 15.48 11.56
N LEU A 294 23.77 16.52 11.63
CA LEU A 294 23.72 17.66 10.72
C LEU A 294 24.11 17.27 9.29
N ARG A 295 25.19 16.50 9.12
CA ARG A 295 25.69 16.10 7.81
C ARG A 295 24.64 15.30 7.06
N SER A 296 24.11 14.26 7.69
CA SER A 296 23.13 13.37 7.06
C SER A 296 21.88 14.13 6.62
N ARG A 297 21.33 14.98 7.52
CA ARG A 297 20.20 15.83 7.21
C ARG A 297 20.46 16.70 5.97
N MET A 298 21.55 17.47 5.97
CA MET A 298 21.86 18.40 4.88
C MET A 298 22.00 17.69 3.53
N VAL A 299 22.60 16.50 3.51
CA VAL A 299 22.79 15.71 2.29
C VAL A 299 21.45 15.18 1.77
N ILE A 300 20.59 14.66 2.65
CA ILE A 300 19.27 14.16 2.27
C ILE A 300 18.42 15.29 1.69
N GLU A 301 18.36 16.44 2.37
CA GLU A 301 17.59 17.61 1.92
C GLU A 301 18.03 18.06 0.52
N ARG A 302 19.33 17.98 0.20
CA ARG A 302 19.87 18.28 -1.14
C ARG A 302 19.40 17.29 -2.21
N TRP A 303 19.17 16.02 -1.86
CA TRP A 303 18.65 15.03 -2.81
C TRP A 303 17.15 15.18 -3.00
N ILE A 304 16.38 15.27 -1.92
CA ILE A 304 14.92 15.23 -2.00
C ILE A 304 14.27 16.60 -2.25
N GLY A 305 15.02 17.69 -2.11
CA GLY A 305 14.56 19.05 -2.38
C GLY A 305 13.55 19.61 -1.37
N ARG A 306 13.43 18.99 -0.20
CA ARG A 306 12.55 19.38 0.92
C ARG A 306 13.23 19.10 2.26
N PRO A 307 12.79 19.75 3.36
CA PRO A 307 13.32 19.45 4.69
C PRO A 307 13.12 17.98 5.08
N THR A 308 14.09 17.42 5.81
CA THR A 308 13.97 16.11 6.46
C THR A 308 14.03 16.31 7.97
N THR A 309 13.02 15.80 8.68
CA THR A 309 12.89 15.94 10.15
C THR A 309 12.90 14.60 10.88
N ALA A 310 13.09 13.49 10.18
CA ALA A 310 13.05 12.14 10.72
C ALA A 310 14.42 11.46 10.72
N PHE A 311 14.72 10.71 11.77
CA PHE A 311 15.89 9.82 11.82
C PHE A 311 15.57 8.47 12.46
N ALA A 312 16.36 7.46 12.14
CA ALA A 312 16.44 6.21 12.88
C ALA A 312 17.89 6.04 13.37
N ALA A 313 18.10 5.67 14.63
CA ALA A 313 19.44 5.48 15.19
C ALA A 313 20.00 4.10 14.76
N PRO A 314 21.25 4.03 14.24
CA PRO A 314 21.91 2.77 13.93
C PRO A 314 21.88 1.80 15.12
N PHE A 315 21.63 0.52 14.81
CA PHE A 315 21.53 -0.57 15.79
C PHE A 315 20.45 -0.36 16.87
N SER A 316 19.53 0.60 16.67
CA SER A 316 18.54 0.98 17.68
C SER A 316 19.17 1.44 19.01
N VAL A 317 20.42 1.90 18.99
CA VAL A 317 21.15 2.35 20.19
C VAL A 317 20.79 3.80 20.52
N THR A 318 20.47 4.06 21.78
CA THR A 318 20.08 5.39 22.28
C THR A 318 20.90 5.79 23.50
N ASP A 319 21.01 7.10 23.74
CA ASP A 319 21.59 7.66 24.97
C ASP A 319 20.95 9.02 25.32
N ARG A 320 21.35 9.59 26.47
CA ARG A 320 20.81 10.88 26.96
C ARG A 320 21.15 12.09 26.08
N ARG A 321 22.07 11.95 25.13
CA ARG A 321 22.54 13.04 24.26
C ARG A 321 21.73 13.07 22.97
N LEU A 322 21.42 11.89 22.40
CA LEU A 322 20.74 11.73 21.12
C LEU A 322 19.53 12.65 21.01
N GLY A 323 18.57 12.53 21.94
CA GLY A 323 17.32 13.26 21.79
C GLY A 323 17.43 14.78 21.92
N ARG A 324 18.42 15.30 22.67
CA ARG A 324 18.68 16.73 22.74
C ARG A 324 19.37 17.22 21.45
N LEU A 325 20.45 16.53 21.05
CA LEU A 325 21.22 16.91 19.87
C LEU A 325 20.40 16.78 18.58
N ALA A 326 19.55 15.76 18.47
CA ALA A 326 18.64 15.60 17.34
C ALA A 326 17.70 16.80 17.19
N ARG A 327 17.09 17.26 18.29
CA ARG A 327 16.24 18.46 18.30
C ARG A 327 17.01 19.72 17.93
N GLU A 328 18.23 19.89 18.46
CA GLU A 328 19.11 21.03 18.12
C GLU A 328 19.54 21.00 16.64
N CYS A 329 19.66 19.82 16.03
CA CYS A 329 19.89 19.63 14.60
C CYS A 329 18.59 19.69 13.76
N GLY A 330 17.47 19.99 14.41
CA GLY A 330 16.15 20.21 13.82
C GLY A 330 15.40 18.95 13.38
N TYR A 331 15.77 17.77 13.90
CA TYR A 331 14.92 16.59 13.84
C TYR A 331 13.74 16.76 14.81
N ARG A 332 12.57 16.25 14.39
CA ARG A 332 11.31 16.34 15.14
C ARG A 332 10.79 14.97 15.54
N ILE A 333 11.14 13.95 14.75
CA ILE A 333 10.73 12.58 14.95
C ILE A 333 11.93 11.63 14.84
N GLY A 334 11.99 10.65 15.72
CA GLY A 334 13.15 9.78 15.87
C GLY A 334 12.75 8.36 16.23
N PHE A 335 13.47 7.39 15.69
CA PHE A 335 13.29 5.97 15.98
C PHE A 335 14.58 5.42 16.60
N GLY A 336 14.55 5.19 17.90
CA GLY A 336 15.71 4.74 18.67
C GLY A 336 15.62 3.27 19.01
N GLY A 337 15.50 2.97 20.31
CA GLY A 337 15.69 1.64 20.89
C GLY A 337 14.42 0.96 21.39
N ARG A 338 13.28 1.66 21.33
CA ARG A 338 12.04 1.14 21.87
C ARG A 338 11.41 0.15 20.89
N HIS A 339 10.92 -0.95 21.44
CA HIS A 339 10.18 -1.97 20.68
C HIS A 339 8.69 -1.91 21.00
N GLY A 340 7.86 -2.07 19.97
CA GLY A 340 6.41 -2.12 20.09
C GLY A 340 5.68 -1.07 19.24
N PRO A 341 4.36 -0.92 19.43
CA PRO A 341 3.57 0.06 18.71
C PRO A 341 3.79 1.48 19.22
N ALA A 342 3.64 2.46 18.33
CA ALA A 342 3.66 3.87 18.71
C ALA A 342 2.28 4.31 19.18
N ASP A 343 2.23 5.16 20.20
CA ASP A 343 1.01 5.76 20.72
C ASP A 343 1.14 7.29 20.86
N LEU A 344 0.04 7.95 21.20
CA LEU A 344 -0.03 9.41 21.31
C LEU A 344 0.76 9.99 22.50
N ASP A 345 1.22 9.16 23.43
CA ASP A 345 1.95 9.58 24.63
C ASP A 345 3.47 9.37 24.50
N CYS A 346 3.94 8.77 23.41
CA CYS A 346 5.35 8.56 23.15
C CYS A 346 6.12 9.90 22.97
N ASP A 347 7.40 9.93 23.38
CA ASP A 347 8.30 11.00 22.98
C ASP A 347 8.53 10.90 21.45
N PRO A 348 8.21 11.95 20.66
CA PRO A 348 8.40 11.93 19.21
C PRO A 348 9.83 11.58 18.78
N ILE A 349 10.83 11.86 19.61
CA ILE A 349 12.24 11.66 19.29
C ILE A 349 12.77 10.24 19.61
N ASP A 350 11.97 9.41 20.29
CA ASP A 350 12.30 8.00 20.57
C ASP A 350 11.04 7.13 20.48
N LEU A 351 10.50 7.06 19.26
CA LEU A 351 9.31 6.26 18.96
C LEU A 351 9.65 4.78 18.85
N PRO A 352 8.78 3.91 19.38
CA PRO A 352 8.97 2.48 19.26
C PRO A 352 8.68 1.99 17.84
N ARG A 353 9.40 0.94 17.44
CA ARG A 353 9.15 0.20 16.20
C ARG A 353 8.97 -1.29 16.45
N ILE A 354 8.26 -1.92 15.53
CA ILE A 354 8.08 -3.36 15.45
C ILE A 354 9.03 -3.87 14.38
N GLU A 355 10.06 -4.60 14.80
CA GLU A 355 10.95 -5.27 13.86
C GLU A 355 10.21 -6.35 13.09
N VAL A 356 10.23 -6.27 11.76
CA VAL A 356 9.72 -7.32 10.90
C VAL A 356 10.87 -8.24 10.53
N ARG A 357 10.79 -9.49 10.99
CA ARG A 357 11.88 -10.46 10.85
C ARG A 357 11.65 -11.40 9.67
N GLY A 358 12.71 -11.64 8.91
CA GLY A 358 12.72 -12.57 7.77
C GLY A 358 12.62 -14.04 8.13
N ASP A 359 12.92 -14.38 9.39
CA ASP A 359 12.83 -15.74 9.92
C ASP A 359 11.44 -16.07 10.52
N ARG A 360 10.44 -15.23 10.28
CA ARG A 360 9.07 -15.40 10.77
C ARG A 360 8.07 -15.58 9.64
N SER A 361 6.97 -16.26 9.96
CA SER A 361 5.90 -16.54 9.01
C SER A 361 5.00 -15.31 8.78
N LEU A 362 4.12 -15.41 7.79
CA LEU A 362 3.04 -14.42 7.61
C LEU A 362 2.10 -14.41 8.82
N ASP A 363 1.79 -15.56 9.40
CA ASP A 363 0.87 -15.65 10.55
C ASP A 363 1.46 -14.93 11.78
N ASP A 364 2.77 -15.03 12.00
CA ASP A 364 3.46 -14.25 13.04
C ASP A 364 3.34 -12.75 12.80
N PHE A 365 3.51 -12.31 11.55
CA PHE A 365 3.34 -10.90 11.18
C PHE A 365 1.90 -10.43 11.44
N VAL A 366 0.91 -11.23 11.03
CA VAL A 366 -0.51 -10.94 11.24
C VAL A 366 -0.82 -10.81 12.73
N ALA A 367 -0.41 -11.78 13.54
CA ALA A 367 -0.66 -11.76 14.98
C ALA A 367 -0.03 -10.53 15.66
N ILE A 368 1.19 -10.15 15.27
CA ILE A 368 1.86 -8.97 15.81
C ILE A 368 1.09 -7.68 15.44
N VAL A 369 0.66 -7.56 14.19
CA VAL A 369 -0.04 -6.34 13.73
C VAL A 369 -1.46 -6.27 14.30
N GLU A 370 -2.18 -7.39 14.39
CA GLU A 370 -3.51 -7.46 15.00
C GLU A 370 -3.47 -7.14 16.50
N ALA A 371 -2.44 -7.57 17.23
CA ALA A 371 -2.25 -7.21 18.65
C ALA A 371 -2.09 -5.69 18.88
N VAL A 372 -1.78 -4.90 17.86
CA VAL A 372 -1.78 -3.42 17.95
C VAL A 372 -3.18 -2.84 17.77
N LEU A 373 -4.09 -3.59 17.13
CA LEU A 373 -5.49 -3.19 16.91
C LEU A 373 -6.38 -3.53 18.11
N GLU A 374 -5.92 -4.34 19.06
CA GLU A 374 -6.61 -4.60 20.34
C GLU A 374 -6.32 -3.47 21.34
#